data_AF-A0A6G2VPU0-F1
#
_entry.id   AF-A0A6G2VPU0-F1
#
_cell.length_a   1.000
_cell.length_b   1.000
_cell.length_c   1.000
_cell.angle_alpha   90.00
_cell.angle_beta   90.00
_cell.angle_gamma   90.00
#
_symmetry.space_group_name_H-M   'P 1'
#
loop_
_entity.id
_entity.type
_entity.pdbx_description
1 polymer ?
#
loop_
_entity_poly.entity_id
_entity_poly.type
_entity_poly.pdbx_seq_one_letter_code
_entity_poly.pdbx_strand_id
1 'polypeptide(L)' 'AAGPMTGFDFEGVRKEFLDDDHTPLMVVNIGRPGPDAWFPRSPRLAYEDVVTTV' A
#
# COMPACT_ATOMS: atom_id res chain seq x y z
N ALA A 1 -4.24 -7.76 -9.26
CA ALA A 1 -3.58 -7.70 -7.96
C ALA A 1 -3.00 -6.31 -7.76
N ALA A 2 -2.98 -5.83 -6.52
CA ALA A 2 -2.39 -4.56 -6.13
C ALA A 2 -1.53 -4.76 -4.89
N GLY A 3 -0.30 -4.27 -4.90
CA GLY A 3 0.64 -4.30 -3.79
C GLY A 3 0.92 -2.89 -3.29
N PRO A 4 0.23 -2.43 -2.23
CA PRO A 4 0.55 -1.15 -1.59
C PRO A 4 1.92 -1.20 -0.90
N MET A 5 2.83 -0.27 -1.21
CA MET A 5 4.19 -0.24 -0.69
C MET A 5 4.60 1.17 -0.21
N THR A 6 5.01 1.28 1.04
CA THR A 6 5.61 2.50 1.63
C THR A 6 7.14 2.43 1.75
N GLY A 7 7.75 1.28 1.43
CA GLY A 7 9.20 1.08 1.48
C GLY A 7 9.92 1.57 0.23
N PHE A 8 9.77 2.84 -0.13
CA PHE A 8 10.42 3.47 -1.29
C PHE A 8 11.06 4.83 -0.91
N ASP A 9 11.89 5.38 -1.81
CA ASP A 9 12.47 6.71 -1.65
C ASP A 9 11.45 7.80 -2.03
N PHE A 10 10.82 8.38 -1.01
CA PHE A 10 9.82 9.44 -1.18
C PHE A 10 10.38 10.68 -1.87
N GLU A 11 11.58 11.12 -1.50
CA GLU A 11 12.18 12.34 -2.04
C GLU A 11 12.64 12.13 -3.48
N GLY A 12 13.26 10.98 -3.77
CA GLY A 12 13.66 10.60 -5.12
C GLY A 12 12.46 10.51 -6.06
N VAL A 13 11.37 9.86 -5.64
CA VAL A 13 10.14 9.76 -6.44
C VAL A 13 9.48 11.12 -6.63
N ARG A 14 9.41 11.97 -5.59
CA ARG A 14 8.86 13.33 -5.73
C ARG A 14 9.64 14.11 -6.78
N LYS A 15 10.96 14.15 -6.65
CA LYS A 15 11.85 14.90 -7.54
C LYS A 15 11.75 14.46 -9.00
N GLU A 16 11.63 13.16 -9.25
CA GLU A 16 11.64 12.60 -10.60
C GLU A 16 10.27 12.69 -11.29
N PHE A 17 9.17 12.49 -10.55
CA PHE A 17 7.86 12.21 -11.15
C PHE A 17 6.74 13.17 -10.76
N LEU A 18 6.92 13.98 -9.70
CA LEU A 18 5.87 14.83 -9.17
C LEU A 18 6.28 16.31 -9.23
N ASP A 19 5.28 17.19 -9.21
CA ASP A 19 5.49 18.61 -8.97
C ASP A 19 5.55 18.91 -7.45
N ASP A 20 5.87 20.15 -7.10
CA ASP A 20 6.06 20.58 -5.72
C ASP A 20 4.78 20.54 -4.86
N ASP A 21 3.61 20.45 -5.49
CA ASP A 21 2.30 20.48 -4.82
C ASP A 21 1.80 19.07 -4.48
N HIS A 22 2.49 18.03 -4.99
CA HIS A 22 2.15 16.63 -4.78
C HIS A 22 3.16 15.93 -3.85
N THR A 23 2.66 15.47 -2.70
CA THR A 23 3.42 14.61 -1.79
C THR A 23 3.18 13.15 -2.14
N PRO A 24 4.22 12.35 -2.44
CA PRO A 24 4.05 10.92 -2.65
C PRO A 24 3.61 10.25 -1.34
N LEU A 25 2.59 9.41 -1.40
CA LEU A 25 2.09 8.66 -0.23
C LEU A 25 2.50 7.19 -0.27
N MET A 26 2.38 6.57 -1.44
CA MET A 26 2.53 5.13 -1.63
C MET A 26 2.75 4.80 -3.09
N VAL A 27 3.54 3.77 -3.37
CA VAL A 27 3.59 3.14 -4.69
C VAL A 27 2.66 1.94 -4.68
N VAL A 28 1.86 1.81 -5.74
CA VAL A 28 0.97 0.66 -5.95
C VAL A 28 1.32 0.01 -7.28
N ASN A 29 1.88 -1.20 -7.26
CA ASN A 29 2.00 -1.99 -8.48
C ASN A 29 0.62 -2.55 -8.85
N ILE A 30 0.24 -2.46 -10.13
CA ILE A 30 -1.04 -2.95 -10.63
C ILE A 30 -0.78 -3.93 -11.76
N GLY A 31 -1.40 -5.11 -11.69
CA GLY A 31 -1.24 -6.10 -12.74
C GLY A 31 -2.05 -7.38 -12.54
N ARG A 32 -1.80 -8.36 -13.40
CA ARG A 32 -2.35 -9.70 -13.27
C ARG A 32 -1.37 -10.56 -12.45
N PRO A 33 -1.81 -11.19 -11.35
CA PRO A 33 -0.95 -12.12 -10.61
C PRO A 33 -0.57 -13.29 -11.52
N GLY A 34 0.65 -13.81 -11.35
CA GLY A 34 1.06 -15.05 -11.99
C GLY A 34 0.28 -16.26 -11.45
N PRO A 35 0.37 -17.42 -12.12
CA PRO A 35 -0.12 -18.67 -11.56
C PRO A 35 0.49 -18.87 -10.16
N ASP A 36 -0.36 -19.06 -9.15
CA ASP A 36 0.03 -19.32 -7.76
C ASP A 36 0.62 -18.13 -6.97
N ALA A 37 0.46 -16.89 -7.45
CA ALA A 37 0.86 -15.68 -6.72
C ALA A 37 -0.17 -15.26 -5.65
N TRP A 38 -0.61 -16.21 -4.82
CA TRP A 38 -1.57 -16.00 -3.74
C TRP A 38 -1.23 -16.83 -2.50
N PHE A 39 -1.55 -16.28 -1.34
CA PHE A 39 -1.37 -16.91 -0.03
C PHE A 39 -2.69 -16.81 0.75
N PRO A 40 -2.90 -17.65 1.78
CA PRO A 40 -3.98 -17.43 2.74
C PRO A 40 -3.91 -16.01 3.30
N ARG A 41 -5.07 -15.40 3.58
CA ARG A 41 -5.07 -14.09 4.23
C ARG A 41 -4.36 -14.16 5.57
N SER A 42 -3.52 -13.17 5.86
CA SER A 42 -2.93 -13.00 7.18
C SER A 42 -4.02 -12.80 8.25
N PRO A 43 -3.72 -13.02 9.54
CA PRO A 43 -4.63 -12.73 10.62
C PRO A 43 -5.20 -11.31 10.56
N ARG A 44 -6.40 -11.13 11.11
CA ARG A 44 -7.05 -9.84 11.32
C ARG A 44 -7.46 -9.78 12.78
N LEU A 45 -7.39 -8.59 13.36
CA LEU A 45 -7.88 -8.34 14.71
C LEU A 45 -9.40 -8.57 14.76
N ALA A 46 -9.91 -8.96 15.93
CA ALA A 46 -11.34 -9.12 16.12
C ALA A 46 -12.03 -7.74 16.11
N TYR A 47 -13.36 -7.73 15.96
CA TYR A 47 -14.11 -6.47 15.85
C TYR A 47 -13.95 -5.61 17.11
N GLU A 48 -14.07 -6.26 18.27
CA GLU A 48 -13.90 -5.68 19.60
C GLU A 48 -12.51 -5.07 19.84
N ASP A 49 -11.49 -5.51 19.09
CA ASP A 49 -10.13 -4.99 19.20
C ASP A 49 -9.93 -3.68 18.42
N VAL A 50 -10.82 -3.36 17.47
CA VAL A 50 -10.61 -2.27 16.50
C VAL A 50 -11.74 -1.23 16.45
N VAL A 51 -12.84 -1.43 17.19
CA VAL A 51 -13.98 -0.50 17.20
C VAL A 51 -14.28 0.02 18.60
N THR A 52 -14.37 1.35 18.74
CA THR A 52 -14.82 2.06 19.94
C THR A 52 -15.93 3.04 19.56
N THR A 53 -16.95 3.17 20.42
CA THR A 53 -18.04 4.17 20.26
C THR A 53 -18.03 5.12 21.45
N VAL A 54 -18.38 6.39 21.23
CA VAL A 54 -18.46 7.47 22.25
C VAL A 54 -19.87 8.01 22.39
#